data_AF-A0A2H9SXE2-F1
#
_entry.id   AF-A0A2H9SXE2-F1
#
_cell.length_a   1.000
_cell.length_b   1.000
_cell.length_c   1.000
_cell.angle_alpha   90.00
_cell.angle_beta   90.00
_cell.angle_gamma   90.00
#
_symmetry.space_group_name_H-M   'P 1'
#
loop_
_entity.id
_entity.type
_entity.pdbx_description
1 polymer ?
#
loop_
_entity_poly.entity_id
_entity_poly.type
_entity_poly.pdbx_seq_one_letter_code
_entity_poly.pdbx_strand_id
1 'polypeptide(L)'
;MKSLYTNATNVLLCTLLSCAGVLQAELPVPDVTKERIEIGTRPFSLIEHTALQELRATEEEEELAQLQAGGSKTDEEELSKLKHADSINPDAENELQAKMFPFTTSNLTTTHAGIYQAPLAVSALGDTVELMDGSIWSVSSNDRYKTFDWLTSDQIIIKPNHSLFSSYHYKLTNLSTKANVAVNLSLGPIYNGVHTHWIVAIDYQNRQICLEDGTVWSIKKSDRGAMNKWIVNDTVIIGVNDGYFSSKSNPNILINVNVLNYARGAVMY
;
A
#
# COMPACT_ATOMS: atom_id res chain seq x y z
N MET A 1 49.05 -44.58 28.64
CA MET A 1 49.43 -43.34 29.34
C MET A 1 48.15 -42.56 29.60
N LYS A 2 47.68 -42.54 30.85
CA LYS A 2 46.47 -41.83 31.29
C LYS A 2 46.88 -40.40 31.66
N SER A 3 46.25 -39.39 31.08
CA SER A 3 46.37 -38.01 31.54
C SER A 3 44.97 -37.48 31.82
N LEU A 4 44.67 -37.36 33.10
CA LEU A 4 43.52 -36.68 33.68
C LEU A 4 43.91 -35.21 33.85
N TYR A 5 43.15 -34.28 33.27
CA TYR A 5 43.24 -32.86 33.64
C TYR A 5 41.91 -32.39 34.23
N THR A 6 42.04 -32.00 35.49
CA THR A 6 41.07 -31.44 36.42
C THR A 6 41.00 -29.91 36.32
N ASN A 7 39.79 -29.41 36.55
CA ASN A 7 39.41 -28.15 37.23
C ASN A 7 39.77 -26.80 36.60
N ALA A 8 38.73 -26.01 36.31
CA ALA A 8 38.57 -24.65 36.86
C ALA A 8 37.10 -24.20 36.70
N THR A 9 36.32 -24.32 37.76
CA THR A 9 35.02 -23.65 37.92
C THR A 9 35.27 -22.17 38.20
N ASN A 10 35.06 -21.31 37.18
CA ASN A 10 34.97 -19.87 37.38
C ASN A 10 33.53 -19.51 37.78
N VAL A 11 33.35 -19.16 39.05
CA VAL A 11 32.14 -18.55 39.59
C VAL A 11 32.16 -17.08 39.13
N LEU A 12 31.30 -16.75 38.17
CA LEU A 12 31.13 -15.38 37.70
C LEU A 12 30.21 -14.63 38.68
N LEU A 13 30.77 -13.61 39.33
CA LEU A 13 30.14 -12.75 40.32
C LEU A 13 29.09 -11.84 39.64
N CYS A 14 27.81 -12.05 39.94
CA CYS A 14 26.71 -11.15 39.55
C CYS A 14 26.84 -9.81 40.29
N THR A 15 27.29 -8.77 39.59
CA THR A 15 27.14 -7.38 40.04
C THR A 15 25.73 -6.90 39.73
N LEU A 16 24.99 -6.57 40.79
CA LEU A 16 23.69 -5.92 40.76
C LEU A 16 23.87 -4.50 40.20
N LEU A 17 23.52 -4.30 38.93
CA LEU A 17 23.40 -2.98 38.32
C LEU A 17 22.05 -2.39 38.76
N SER A 18 22.08 -1.48 39.73
CA SER A 18 20.94 -0.69 40.14
C SER A 18 20.58 0.32 39.05
N CYS A 19 19.57 0.01 38.23
CA CYS A 19 18.98 0.98 37.32
C CYS A 19 18.20 2.01 38.15
N ALA A 20 18.75 3.22 38.28
CA ALA A 20 17.97 4.37 38.71
C ALA A 20 16.92 4.65 37.62
N GLY A 21 15.67 4.26 37.90
CA GLY A 21 14.54 4.53 37.02
C GLY A 21 14.29 6.02 36.93
N VAL A 22 14.63 6.62 35.79
CA VAL A 22 14.08 7.91 35.40
C VAL A 22 12.61 7.65 35.05
N LEU A 23 11.71 8.09 35.93
CA LEU A 23 10.27 8.19 35.67
C LEU A 23 10.08 9.22 34.55
N GLN A 24 10.21 8.77 33.32
CA GLN A 24 9.83 9.55 32.15
C GLN A 24 8.31 9.47 32.08
N ALA A 25 7.64 10.60 32.32
CA ALA A 25 6.21 10.71 32.08
C ALA A 25 5.99 10.44 30.58
N GLU A 26 5.48 9.24 30.26
CA GLU A 26 4.96 8.94 28.93
C GLU A 26 3.80 9.88 28.70
N LEU A 27 4.04 10.91 27.89
CA LEU A 27 2.94 11.64 27.28
C LEU A 27 2.09 10.60 26.55
N PRO A 28 0.76 10.58 26.75
CA PRO A 28 -0.11 9.70 26.01
C PRO A 28 0.07 10.03 24.53
N VAL A 29 0.84 9.19 23.83
CA VAL A 29 0.89 9.21 22.38
C VAL A 29 -0.54 8.86 21.99
N PRO A 30 -1.27 9.74 21.29
CA PRO A 30 -2.58 9.37 20.81
C PRO A 30 -2.37 8.11 19.97
N ASP A 31 -3.00 7.02 20.40
CA ASP A 31 -3.01 5.77 19.68
C ASP A 31 -3.87 5.99 18.44
N VAL A 32 -3.30 6.70 17.46
CA VAL A 32 -3.86 6.81 16.13
C VAL A 32 -3.56 5.47 15.47
N THR A 33 -4.27 4.43 15.93
CA THR A 33 -4.39 3.18 15.20
C THR A 33 -4.95 3.57 13.85
N LYS A 34 -4.08 3.70 12.85
CA LYS A 34 -4.49 4.02 11.48
C LYS A 34 -5.54 3.00 11.09
N GLU A 35 -6.77 3.46 10.91
CA GLU A 35 -7.89 2.59 10.61
C GLU A 35 -7.60 1.90 9.27
N ARG A 36 -7.49 0.57 9.30
CA ARG A 36 -7.27 -0.24 8.11
C ARG A 36 -8.58 -0.83 7.66
N ILE A 37 -8.73 -1.00 6.36
CA ILE A 37 -9.96 -1.54 5.78
C ILE A 37 -10.01 -3.05 6.02
N GLU A 38 -11.07 -3.50 6.68
CA GLU A 38 -11.34 -4.93 6.83
C GLU A 38 -11.62 -5.60 5.48
N ILE A 39 -11.11 -6.82 5.30
CA ILE A 39 -11.29 -7.56 4.06
C ILE A 39 -12.68 -8.18 3.97
N GLY A 40 -13.30 -8.13 2.79
CA GLY A 40 -14.58 -8.81 2.55
C GLY A 40 -15.78 -8.18 3.28
N THR A 41 -15.58 -7.06 3.97
CA THR A 41 -16.63 -6.28 4.62
C THR A 41 -16.73 -4.91 3.93
N ARG A 42 -17.95 -4.37 3.88
CA ARG A 42 -18.18 -2.98 3.49
C ARG A 42 -18.32 -2.19 4.78
N PRO A 43 -17.46 -1.20 5.04
CA PRO A 43 -17.46 -0.53 6.33
C PRO A 43 -18.75 0.28 6.53
N PHE A 44 -19.38 0.74 5.44
CA PHE A 44 -20.51 1.65 5.50
C PHE A 44 -21.54 1.37 4.42
N SER A 45 -22.82 1.51 4.76
CA SER A 45 -23.86 1.78 3.77
C SER A 45 -23.57 3.09 3.05
N LEU A 46 -24.12 3.28 1.85
CA LEU A 46 -23.94 4.53 1.09
C LEU A 46 -24.25 5.78 1.95
N ILE A 47 -25.28 5.69 2.79
CA ILE A 47 -25.73 6.78 3.68
C ILE A 47 -24.66 7.10 4.74
N GLU A 48 -24.13 6.08 5.40
CA GLU A 48 -23.10 6.26 6.44
C GLU A 48 -21.81 6.81 5.83
N HIS A 49 -21.47 6.40 4.61
CA HIS A 49 -20.30 6.92 3.92
C HIS A 49 -20.47 8.40 3.54
N THR A 50 -21.63 8.79 3.01
CA THR A 50 -21.90 10.20 2.72
C THR A 50 -21.81 11.03 3.99
N ALA A 51 -22.39 10.56 5.10
CA ALA A 51 -22.29 11.24 6.39
C ALA A 51 -20.84 11.36 6.89
N LEU A 52 -20.03 10.31 6.74
CA LEU A 52 -18.61 10.32 7.12
C LEU A 52 -17.79 11.30 6.26
N GLN A 53 -18.06 11.39 4.96
CA GLN A 53 -17.40 12.34 4.07
C GLN A 53 -17.78 13.79 4.40
N GLU A 54 -19.06 14.05 4.67
CA GLU A 54 -19.54 15.38 5.09
C GLU A 54 -18.90 15.80 6.42
N LEU A 55 -18.79 14.87 7.38
CA LEU A 55 -18.13 15.13 8.66
C LEU A 55 -16.66 15.51 8.47
N ARG A 56 -15.91 14.76 7.66
CA ARG A 56 -14.50 15.06 7.40
C ARG A 56 -14.27 16.36 6.64
N ALA A 57 -15.12 16.66 5.64
CA ALA A 57 -15.06 17.94 4.95
C ALA A 57 -15.24 19.11 5.93
N THR A 58 -16.10 18.92 6.94
CA THR A 58 -16.30 19.90 8.01
C THR A 58 -15.05 20.02 8.91
N GLU A 59 -14.43 18.90 9.29
CA GLU A 59 -13.18 18.90 10.10
C GLU A 59 -12.01 19.59 9.36
N GLU A 60 -11.83 19.34 8.07
CA GLU A 60 -10.81 20.00 7.24
C GLU A 60 -11.08 21.51 7.12
N GLU A 61 -12.33 21.93 6.95
CA GLU A 61 -12.72 23.34 6.95
C GLU A 61 -12.43 24.01 8.30
N GLU A 62 -12.70 23.32 9.40
CA GLU A 62 -12.39 23.81 10.76
C GLU A 62 -10.88 23.93 11.00
N GLU A 63 -10.08 22.96 10.56
CA GLU A 63 -8.61 23.01 10.67
C GLU A 63 -8.03 24.18 9.87
N LEU A 64 -8.50 24.39 8.64
CA LEU A 64 -8.12 25.52 7.81
C LEU A 64 -8.53 26.87 8.43
N ALA A 65 -9.72 26.94 9.03
CA ALA A 65 -10.18 28.14 9.72
C ALA A 65 -9.31 28.46 10.96
N GLN A 66 -8.89 27.44 11.72
CA GLN A 66 -7.98 27.61 12.85
C GLN A 66 -6.60 28.11 12.42
N LEU A 67 -6.06 27.58 11.31
CA LEU A 67 -4.79 28.06 10.75
C LEU A 67 -4.87 29.54 10.33
N GLN A 68 -6.01 29.97 9.78
CA GLN A 68 -6.22 31.38 9.42
C GLN A 68 -6.41 32.29 10.65
N ALA A 69 -7.10 31.81 11.68
CA ALA A 69 -7.34 32.59 12.91
C ALA A 69 -6.10 32.69 13.80
N GLY A 70 -5.19 31.71 13.76
CA GLY A 70 -3.94 31.67 14.51
C GLY A 70 -2.76 32.41 13.86
N GLY A 71 -2.93 32.94 12.64
CA GLY A 71 -1.90 33.67 11.91
C GLY A 71 -1.51 34.98 12.59
N SER A 72 -0.42 34.96 13.36
CA SER A 72 0.30 36.16 13.81
C SER A 72 0.73 36.97 12.58
N LYS A 73 0.48 38.28 12.61
CA LYS A 73 0.77 39.28 11.54
C LYS A 73 2.25 39.42 11.14
N THR A 74 3.12 38.49 11.51
CA THR A 74 4.58 38.55 11.31
C THR A 74 5.07 37.84 10.05
N ASP A 75 4.26 36.99 9.40
CA ASP A 75 4.79 36.07 8.36
C ASP A 75 4.37 36.46 6.92
N GLU A 76 3.51 37.47 6.74
CA GLU A 76 3.14 37.98 5.40
C GLU A 76 4.32 38.62 4.66
N GLU A 77 5.34 39.11 5.37
CA GLU A 77 6.51 39.75 4.74
C GLU A 77 7.53 38.72 4.21
N GLU A 78 7.63 37.52 4.80
CA GLU A 78 8.49 36.44 4.28
C GLU A 78 7.87 35.69 3.10
N LEU A 79 6.54 35.53 3.06
CA LEU A 79 5.84 34.87 1.96
C LEU A 79 5.91 35.67 0.64
N SER A 80 6.08 36.99 0.72
CA SER A 80 6.26 37.86 -0.45
C SER A 80 7.63 37.71 -1.13
N LYS A 81 8.66 37.27 -0.39
CA LYS A 81 10.02 37.04 -0.91
C LYS A 81 10.19 35.67 -1.58
N LEU A 82 9.37 34.68 -1.20
CA LEU A 82 9.41 33.33 -1.80
C LEU A 82 8.69 33.23 -3.15
N LYS A 83 7.69 34.09 -3.43
CA LYS A 83 6.94 34.11 -4.70
C LYS A 83 7.72 34.64 -5.92
N HIS A 84 9.01 34.93 -5.79
CA HIS A 84 9.87 35.36 -6.90
C HIS A 84 10.94 34.33 -7.31
N ALA A 85 10.96 33.14 -6.68
CA ALA A 85 11.97 32.11 -6.97
C ALA A 85 11.48 30.96 -7.87
N ASP A 86 10.17 30.70 -7.98
CA ASP A 86 9.66 29.52 -8.70
C ASP A 86 9.04 29.87 -10.05
N SER A 87 9.90 30.20 -11.02
CA SER A 87 9.60 29.99 -12.45
C SER A 87 10.20 28.66 -12.90
N ILE A 88 9.82 27.58 -12.22
CA ILE A 88 10.23 26.22 -12.61
C ILE A 88 9.40 25.83 -13.82
N ASN A 89 10.10 25.56 -14.92
CA ASN A 89 9.52 25.19 -16.20
C ASN A 89 8.74 23.87 -16.05
N PRO A 90 7.40 23.84 -16.26
CA PRO A 90 6.58 22.63 -16.06
C PRO A 90 7.01 21.45 -16.96
N ASP A 91 7.70 21.74 -18.06
CA ASP A 91 8.25 20.72 -18.96
C ASP A 91 9.43 19.94 -18.33
N ALA A 92 10.15 20.54 -17.37
CA ALA A 92 11.30 19.91 -16.73
C ALA A 92 10.90 18.89 -15.65
N GLU A 93 9.79 19.11 -14.93
CA GLU A 93 9.27 18.16 -13.94
C GLU A 93 8.73 16.89 -14.59
N ASN A 94 8.06 17.03 -15.73
CA ASN A 94 7.56 15.89 -16.50
C ASN A 94 8.71 15.02 -17.05
N GLU A 95 9.82 15.64 -17.47
CA GLU A 95 11.00 14.91 -17.95
C GLU A 95 11.78 14.23 -16.81
N LEU A 96 11.78 14.82 -15.61
CA LEU A 96 12.39 14.22 -14.41
C LEU A 96 11.58 13.02 -13.88
N GLN A 97 10.25 13.11 -13.87
CA GLN A 97 9.40 11.97 -13.54
C GLN A 97 9.58 10.81 -14.53
N ALA A 98 9.68 11.10 -15.84
CA ALA A 98 9.96 10.09 -16.86
C ALA A 98 11.36 9.46 -16.73
N LYS A 99 12.35 10.20 -16.20
CA LYS A 99 13.73 9.71 -15.98
C LYS A 99 13.94 9.00 -14.64
N MET A 100 13.08 9.21 -13.64
CA MET A 100 13.17 8.55 -12.32
C MET A 100 12.63 7.11 -12.29
N PHE A 101 12.01 6.62 -13.38
CA PHE A 101 11.61 5.21 -13.51
C PHE A 101 12.41 4.44 -14.57
N PRO A 102 13.76 4.35 -14.50
CA PRO A 102 14.56 3.64 -15.49
C PRO A 102 14.61 2.12 -15.22
N PHE A 103 13.51 1.53 -14.77
CA PHE A 103 13.38 0.07 -14.66
C PHE A 103 12.28 -0.42 -15.59
N THR A 104 12.54 -0.29 -16.90
CA THR A 104 11.87 -1.11 -17.91
C THR A 104 12.26 -2.57 -17.68
N THR A 105 11.60 -3.23 -16.72
CA THR A 105 11.56 -4.69 -16.71
C THR A 105 10.88 -5.08 -18.01
N SER A 106 11.70 -5.51 -18.98
CA SER A 106 11.40 -5.54 -20.43
C SER A 106 10.21 -6.37 -20.88
N ASN A 107 9.44 -6.96 -19.96
CA ASN A 107 8.27 -7.79 -20.23
C ASN A 107 7.02 -7.39 -19.43
N LEU A 108 7.08 -6.35 -18.60
CA LEU A 108 5.91 -5.88 -17.86
C LEU A 108 5.23 -4.75 -18.63
N THR A 109 4.07 -5.02 -19.23
CA THR A 109 3.19 -3.97 -19.72
C THR A 109 2.28 -3.57 -18.56
N THR A 110 2.24 -2.29 -18.22
CA THR A 110 1.32 -1.68 -17.23
C THR A 110 0.87 -0.32 -17.77
N THR A 111 -0.32 0.12 -17.37
CA THR A 111 -0.83 1.46 -17.71
C THR A 111 -0.94 2.38 -16.49
N HIS A 112 -0.49 1.95 -15.31
CA HIS A 112 -0.62 2.74 -14.08
C HIS A 112 0.61 2.60 -13.17
N ALA A 113 0.99 3.69 -12.48
CA ALA A 113 2.15 3.72 -11.58
C ALA A 113 1.88 3.04 -10.23
N GLY A 114 0.62 3.05 -9.76
CA GLY A 114 0.19 2.40 -8.50
C GLY A 114 0.37 0.88 -8.43
N ILE A 115 0.90 0.24 -9.49
CA ILE A 115 1.30 -1.17 -9.44
C ILE A 115 2.55 -1.42 -8.59
N TYR A 116 3.41 -0.40 -8.45
CA TYR A 116 4.69 -0.53 -7.78
C TYR A 116 4.47 -0.24 -6.31
N GLN A 117 4.66 -1.29 -5.51
CA GLN A 117 4.56 -1.22 -4.06
C GLN A 117 5.96 -1.42 -3.48
N ALA A 118 6.19 -0.92 -2.28
CA ALA A 118 7.38 -1.24 -1.49
C ALA A 118 6.96 -2.04 -0.26
N PRO A 119 7.77 -3.01 0.22
CA PRO A 119 7.50 -3.65 1.49
C PRO A 119 7.80 -2.64 2.60
N LEU A 120 6.85 -2.40 3.48
CA LEU A 120 7.04 -1.57 4.66
C LEU A 120 7.61 -2.39 5.81
N ALA A 121 7.11 -3.62 5.99
CA ALA A 121 7.58 -4.55 7.00
C ALA A 121 7.40 -5.99 6.55
N VAL A 122 8.28 -6.88 7.02
CA VAL A 122 8.15 -8.33 6.89
C VAL A 122 8.21 -8.92 8.29
N SER A 123 7.28 -9.80 8.64
CA SER A 123 7.31 -10.51 9.92
C SER A 123 8.61 -11.30 10.07
N ALA A 124 9.11 -11.43 11.30
CA ALA A 124 10.31 -12.21 11.62
C ALA A 124 10.23 -13.67 11.15
N LEU A 125 9.02 -14.22 11.02
CA LEU A 125 8.78 -15.57 10.51
C LEU A 125 8.55 -15.64 8.99
N GLY A 126 8.50 -14.48 8.32
CA GLY A 126 8.23 -14.37 6.89
C GLY A 126 6.80 -14.77 6.50
N ASP A 127 5.91 -14.88 7.48
CA ASP A 127 4.52 -15.30 7.30
C ASP A 127 3.57 -14.15 6.95
N THR A 128 3.98 -12.91 7.15
CA THR A 128 3.26 -11.72 6.70
C THR A 128 4.20 -10.68 6.07
N VAL A 129 3.66 -9.95 5.09
CA VAL A 129 4.29 -8.78 4.48
C VAL A 129 3.30 -7.62 4.53
N GLU A 130 3.74 -6.48 5.05
CA GLU A 130 3.04 -5.19 4.97
C GLU A 130 3.60 -4.39 3.80
N LEU A 131 2.74 -3.86 2.94
CA LEU A 131 3.13 -3.00 1.82
C LEU A 131 2.98 -1.51 2.19
N MET A 132 3.52 -0.62 1.36
CA MET A 132 3.52 0.84 1.58
C MET A 132 2.13 1.48 1.67
N ASP A 133 1.11 0.84 1.10
CA ASP A 133 -0.30 1.21 1.27
C ASP A 133 -0.88 0.80 2.65
N GLY A 134 -0.10 0.07 3.46
CA GLY A 134 -0.49 -0.46 4.76
C GLY A 134 -1.24 -1.80 4.71
N SER A 135 -1.45 -2.36 3.51
CA SER A 135 -2.09 -3.66 3.34
C SER A 135 -1.19 -4.79 3.87
N ILE A 136 -1.80 -5.77 4.55
CA ILE A 136 -1.11 -6.95 5.10
C ILE A 136 -1.47 -8.19 4.28
N TRP A 137 -0.44 -8.91 3.86
CA TRP A 137 -0.54 -10.12 3.06
C TRP A 137 0.02 -11.32 3.82
N SER A 138 -0.79 -12.36 3.98
CA SER A 138 -0.36 -13.64 4.55
C SER A 138 0.36 -14.47 3.49
N VAL A 139 1.58 -14.89 3.82
CA VAL A 139 2.48 -15.63 2.93
C VAL A 139 2.29 -17.14 3.11
N SER A 140 2.31 -17.86 1.98
CA SER A 140 2.37 -19.31 1.96
C SER A 140 3.50 -19.85 2.80
N SER A 141 3.23 -20.86 3.64
CA SER A 141 4.25 -21.50 4.49
C SER A 141 5.46 -21.99 3.70
N ASN A 142 5.24 -22.45 2.47
CA ASN A 142 6.29 -22.90 1.56
C ASN A 142 7.12 -21.77 0.95
N ASP A 143 6.67 -20.52 1.03
CA ASP A 143 7.31 -19.36 0.41
C ASP A 143 7.92 -18.38 1.43
N ARG A 144 7.68 -18.55 2.73
CA ARG A 144 8.13 -17.63 3.79
C ARG A 144 9.62 -17.28 3.73
N TYR A 145 10.47 -18.28 3.48
CA TYR A 145 11.91 -18.06 3.43
C TYR A 145 12.35 -17.11 2.29
N LYS A 146 11.50 -16.91 1.28
CA LYS A 146 11.78 -16.02 0.15
C LYS A 146 11.58 -14.54 0.50
N THR A 147 10.96 -14.22 1.63
CA THR A 147 10.71 -12.83 2.06
C THR A 147 11.76 -12.29 3.01
N PHE A 148 12.67 -13.13 3.53
CA PHE A 148 13.66 -12.71 4.54
C PHE A 148 14.65 -11.65 4.06
N ASP A 149 14.97 -11.66 2.76
CA ASP A 149 15.91 -10.71 2.16
C ASP A 149 15.20 -9.53 1.48
N TRP A 150 13.91 -9.31 1.74
CA TRP A 150 13.18 -8.18 1.13
C TRP A 150 13.54 -6.89 1.86
N LEU A 151 14.00 -5.91 1.09
CA LEU A 151 14.37 -4.60 1.60
C LEU A 151 13.24 -3.60 1.33
N THR A 152 13.11 -2.58 2.17
CA THR A 152 12.10 -1.52 1.99
C THR A 152 12.29 -0.70 0.71
N SER A 153 13.48 -0.77 0.09
CA SER A 153 13.78 -0.18 -1.22
C SER A 153 13.38 -1.08 -2.39
N ASP A 154 12.96 -2.32 -2.15
CA ASP A 154 12.56 -3.23 -3.22
C ASP A 154 11.22 -2.85 -3.83
N GLN A 155 11.09 -3.08 -5.14
CA GLN A 155 9.82 -2.94 -5.83
C GLN A 155 9.07 -4.26 -5.88
N ILE A 156 7.87 -4.27 -5.34
CA ILE A 156 6.95 -5.40 -5.31
C ILE A 156 5.79 -5.12 -6.26
N ILE A 157 5.36 -6.15 -6.98
CA ILE A 157 4.13 -6.10 -7.76
C ILE A 157 3.21 -7.25 -7.38
N ILE A 158 1.91 -7.00 -7.40
CA ILE A 158 0.87 -7.98 -7.08
C ILE A 158 0.35 -8.59 -8.38
N LYS A 159 0.22 -9.92 -8.43
CA LYS A 159 -0.32 -10.65 -9.59
C LYS A 159 -1.34 -11.69 -9.15
N PRO A 160 -2.27 -12.13 -10.03
CA PRO A 160 -3.07 -13.32 -9.77
C PRO A 160 -2.20 -14.56 -9.62
N ASN A 161 -2.62 -15.49 -8.78
CA ASN A 161 -2.04 -16.82 -8.71
C ASN A 161 -2.91 -17.81 -9.49
N HIS A 162 -2.34 -18.41 -10.55
CA HIS A 162 -3.04 -19.38 -11.41
C HIS A 162 -2.74 -20.84 -11.04
N SER A 163 -2.09 -21.08 -9.90
CA SER A 163 -1.79 -22.43 -9.44
C SER A 163 -3.09 -23.18 -9.07
N LEU A 164 -3.42 -24.23 -9.82
CA LEU A 164 -4.69 -24.98 -9.71
C LEU A 164 -4.93 -25.66 -8.35
N PHE A 165 -3.88 -25.84 -7.55
CA PHE A 165 -3.93 -26.51 -6.24
C PHE A 165 -3.51 -25.58 -5.09
N SER A 166 -3.50 -24.27 -5.32
CA SER A 166 -3.17 -23.29 -4.29
C SER A 166 -4.43 -22.72 -3.66
N SER A 167 -4.42 -22.59 -2.33
CA SER A 167 -5.40 -21.82 -1.57
C SER A 167 -5.11 -20.31 -1.55
N TYR A 168 -4.03 -19.89 -2.22
CA TYR A 168 -3.60 -18.50 -2.29
C TYR A 168 -4.04 -17.90 -3.62
N HIS A 169 -4.78 -16.79 -3.56
CA HIS A 169 -5.38 -16.15 -4.74
C HIS A 169 -4.41 -15.24 -5.50
N TYR A 170 -3.37 -14.77 -4.84
CA TYR A 170 -2.43 -13.79 -5.39
C TYR A 170 -0.99 -14.26 -5.20
N LYS A 171 -0.07 -13.56 -5.85
CA LYS A 171 1.36 -13.67 -5.63
C LYS A 171 1.99 -12.29 -5.60
N LEU A 172 2.92 -12.08 -4.68
CA LEU A 172 3.81 -10.94 -4.70
C LEU A 172 5.08 -11.32 -5.46
N THR A 173 5.48 -10.50 -6.42
CA THR A 173 6.75 -10.63 -7.13
C THR A 173 7.67 -9.50 -6.69
N ASN A 174 8.79 -9.82 -6.04
CA ASN A 174 9.86 -8.87 -5.81
C ASN A 174 10.66 -8.70 -7.11
N LEU A 175 10.70 -7.49 -7.65
CA LEU A 175 11.36 -7.18 -8.91
C LEU A 175 12.88 -7.15 -8.81
N SER A 176 13.44 -6.87 -7.63
CA SER A 176 14.89 -6.90 -7.37
C SER A 176 15.39 -8.35 -7.37
N THR A 177 14.78 -9.20 -6.55
CA THR A 177 15.23 -10.59 -6.33
C THR A 177 14.62 -11.59 -7.32
N LYS A 178 13.59 -11.19 -8.07
CA LYS A 178 12.73 -12.04 -8.91
C LYS A 178 11.99 -13.14 -8.13
N ALA A 179 11.98 -13.07 -6.80
CA ALA A 179 11.24 -14.01 -5.96
C ALA A 179 9.73 -13.85 -6.16
N ASN A 180 9.03 -14.98 -6.23
CA ASN A 180 7.57 -15.03 -6.25
C ASN A 180 7.10 -15.76 -4.99
N VAL A 181 6.19 -15.14 -4.25
CA VAL A 181 5.58 -15.70 -3.04
C VAL A 181 4.07 -15.69 -3.18
N ALA A 182 3.43 -16.84 -2.96
CA ALA A 182 1.98 -16.96 -2.97
C ALA A 182 1.39 -16.35 -1.69
N VAL A 183 0.36 -15.50 -1.84
CA VAL A 183 -0.20 -14.71 -0.75
C VAL A 183 -1.72 -14.56 -0.81
N ASN A 184 -2.31 -14.27 0.35
CA ASN A 184 -3.71 -13.85 0.50
C ASN A 184 -3.75 -12.52 1.25
N LEU A 185 -4.61 -11.61 0.79
CA LEU A 185 -4.85 -10.37 1.51
C LEU A 185 -5.48 -10.70 2.86
N SER A 186 -4.87 -10.23 3.94
CA SER A 186 -5.33 -10.45 5.31
C SER A 186 -5.95 -9.20 5.90
N LEU A 187 -5.40 -8.04 5.57
CA LEU A 187 -5.91 -6.74 5.96
C LEU A 187 -5.71 -5.75 4.81
N GLY A 188 -6.72 -4.91 4.55
CA GLY A 188 -6.68 -3.92 3.49
C GLY A 188 -5.73 -2.75 3.78
N PRO A 189 -5.61 -1.81 2.82
CA PRO A 189 -4.83 -0.60 2.98
C PRO A 189 -5.33 0.26 4.15
N ILE A 190 -4.51 1.25 4.51
CA ILE A 190 -4.91 2.30 5.46
C ILE A 190 -6.01 3.16 4.80
N TYR A 191 -7.12 3.34 5.50
CA TYR A 191 -8.22 4.15 5.01
C TYR A 191 -7.74 5.60 4.72
N ASN A 192 -8.06 6.14 3.54
CA ASN A 192 -7.55 7.44 3.05
C ASN A 192 -6.01 7.58 3.10
N GLY A 193 -5.26 6.48 3.02
CA GLY A 193 -3.81 6.55 2.92
C GLY A 193 -3.36 7.17 1.59
N VAL A 194 -2.19 7.81 1.57
CA VAL A 194 -1.59 8.45 0.37
C VAL A 194 -1.42 7.48 -0.80
N HIS A 195 -1.35 6.17 -0.54
CA HIS A 195 -1.21 5.10 -1.54
C HIS A 195 -2.46 4.22 -1.66
N THR A 196 -3.60 4.67 -1.12
CA THR A 196 -4.86 3.93 -1.15
C THR A 196 -5.73 4.46 -2.26
N HIS A 197 -6.24 3.54 -3.09
CA HIS A 197 -7.13 3.86 -4.19
C HIS A 197 -8.57 3.42 -3.89
N TRP A 198 -9.56 4.21 -4.29
CA TRP A 198 -10.98 3.89 -4.14
C TRP A 198 -11.78 4.31 -5.36
N ILE A 199 -12.92 3.66 -5.55
CA ILE A 199 -13.77 3.90 -6.71
C ILE A 199 -14.59 5.17 -6.48
N VAL A 200 -14.46 6.17 -7.37
CA VAL A 200 -15.27 7.39 -7.34
C VAL A 200 -16.52 7.26 -8.21
N ALA A 201 -16.43 6.55 -9.34
CA ALA A 201 -17.57 6.34 -10.22
C ALA A 201 -17.49 5.00 -10.96
N ILE A 202 -18.65 4.45 -11.30
CA ILE A 202 -18.76 3.21 -12.07
C ILE A 202 -19.77 3.40 -13.21
N ASP A 203 -19.33 3.16 -14.44
CA ASP A 203 -20.20 2.98 -15.59
C ASP A 203 -20.31 1.48 -15.93
N TYR A 204 -21.39 0.86 -15.46
CA TYR A 204 -21.65 -0.57 -15.69
C TYR A 204 -21.98 -0.90 -17.16
N GLN A 205 -22.46 0.06 -17.95
CA GLN A 205 -22.80 -0.17 -19.35
C GLN A 205 -21.53 -0.24 -20.19
N ASN A 206 -20.65 0.74 -20.01
CA ASN A 206 -19.38 0.82 -20.72
C ASN A 206 -18.26 -0.01 -20.07
N ARG A 207 -18.47 -0.51 -18.85
CA ARG A 207 -17.50 -1.24 -18.01
C ARG A 207 -16.30 -0.36 -17.68
N GLN A 208 -16.58 0.86 -17.26
CA GLN A 208 -15.56 1.82 -16.89
C GLN A 208 -15.62 2.09 -15.39
N ILE A 209 -14.45 2.27 -14.78
CA ILE A 209 -14.30 2.59 -13.37
C ILE A 209 -13.42 3.84 -13.29
N CYS A 210 -13.87 4.84 -12.55
CA CYS A 210 -13.09 6.03 -12.23
C CYS A 210 -12.54 5.89 -10.81
N LEU A 211 -11.24 6.09 -10.64
CA LEU A 211 -10.59 6.13 -9.32
C LEU A 211 -10.44 7.58 -8.84
N GLU A 212 -10.03 7.74 -7.59
CA GLU A 212 -9.84 9.03 -6.92
C GLU A 212 -8.71 9.88 -7.51
N ASP A 213 -7.72 9.24 -8.14
CA ASP A 213 -6.64 9.90 -8.87
C ASP A 213 -7.07 10.45 -10.24
N GLY A 214 -8.36 10.31 -10.60
CA GLY A 214 -8.94 10.76 -11.85
C GLY A 214 -8.74 9.81 -13.03
N THR A 215 -8.03 8.70 -12.83
CA THR A 215 -7.80 7.71 -13.88
C THR A 215 -9.07 6.91 -14.17
N VAL A 216 -9.28 6.58 -15.45
CA VAL A 216 -10.43 5.79 -15.86
C VAL A 216 -10.04 4.50 -16.55
N TRP A 217 -10.60 3.43 -16.02
CA TRP A 217 -10.21 2.06 -16.29
C TRP A 217 -11.26 1.36 -17.13
N SER A 218 -10.86 0.84 -18.29
CA SER A 218 -11.68 -0.03 -19.11
C SER A 218 -11.55 -1.47 -18.64
N ILE A 219 -12.65 -2.06 -18.16
CA ILE A 219 -12.67 -3.41 -17.62
C ILE A 219 -12.98 -4.45 -18.70
N LYS A 220 -12.24 -5.55 -18.67
CA LYS A 220 -12.41 -6.68 -19.59
C LYS A 220 -13.83 -7.24 -19.49
N LYS A 221 -14.46 -7.46 -20.65
CA LYS A 221 -15.85 -7.95 -20.75
C LYS A 221 -16.11 -9.24 -19.94
N SER A 222 -15.13 -10.15 -19.87
CA SER A 222 -15.24 -11.41 -19.12
C SER A 222 -15.36 -11.20 -17.60
N ASP A 223 -14.90 -10.05 -17.10
CA ASP A 223 -14.80 -9.77 -15.66
C ASP A 223 -15.98 -8.92 -15.18
N ARG A 224 -16.99 -8.70 -16.05
CA ARG A 224 -18.23 -8.00 -15.73
C ARG A 224 -18.93 -8.57 -14.51
N GLY A 225 -18.91 -9.89 -14.32
CA GLY A 225 -19.51 -10.53 -13.15
C GLY A 225 -18.83 -10.16 -11.83
N ALA A 226 -17.52 -9.89 -11.85
CA ALA A 226 -16.79 -9.39 -10.69
C ALA A 226 -17.13 -7.91 -10.46
N MET A 227 -17.01 -7.09 -11.51
CA MET A 227 -17.28 -5.64 -11.49
C MET A 227 -18.71 -5.30 -11.04
N ASN A 228 -19.73 -6.08 -11.42
CA ASN A 228 -21.12 -5.84 -11.02
C ASN A 228 -21.36 -5.94 -9.50
N LYS A 229 -20.40 -6.48 -8.75
CA LYS A 229 -20.46 -6.54 -7.28
C LYS A 229 -19.83 -5.32 -6.63
N TRP A 230 -19.08 -4.51 -7.38
CA TRP A 230 -18.36 -3.36 -6.83
C TRP A 230 -19.33 -2.20 -6.68
N ILE A 231 -19.06 -1.33 -5.72
CA ILE A 231 -19.81 -0.10 -5.53
C ILE A 231 -18.83 1.09 -5.42
N VAL A 232 -19.37 2.30 -5.56
CA VAL A 232 -18.63 3.53 -5.29
C VAL A 232 -18.13 3.49 -3.84
N ASN A 233 -16.90 3.97 -3.63
CA ASN A 233 -16.11 3.95 -2.41
C ASN A 233 -15.57 2.58 -1.97
N ASP A 234 -15.76 1.51 -2.74
CA ASP A 234 -14.98 0.31 -2.51
C ASP A 234 -13.49 0.63 -2.74
N THR A 235 -12.63 0.13 -1.84
CA THR A 235 -11.18 0.27 -1.93
C THR A 235 -10.63 -0.77 -2.90
N VAL A 236 -9.70 -0.30 -3.75
CA VAL A 236 -9.03 -1.14 -4.73
C VAL A 236 -7.52 -1.12 -4.56
N ILE A 237 -6.90 -2.27 -4.77
CA ILE A 237 -5.44 -2.39 -4.89
C ILE A 237 -5.12 -2.68 -6.35
N ILE A 238 -4.14 -1.97 -6.91
CA ILE A 238 -3.77 -2.09 -8.31
C ILE A 238 -2.64 -3.11 -8.44
N GLY A 239 -2.82 -4.08 -9.34
CA GLY A 239 -1.83 -5.10 -9.64
C GLY A 239 -1.60 -5.27 -11.14
N VAL A 240 -0.82 -6.30 -11.46
CA VAL A 240 -0.43 -6.64 -12.82
C VAL A 240 -1.11 -7.94 -13.26
N ASN A 241 -1.70 -7.91 -14.44
CA ASN A 241 -2.17 -9.12 -15.10
C ASN A 241 -0.98 -9.81 -15.80
N ASP A 242 -0.65 -11.02 -15.38
CA ASP A 242 0.51 -11.77 -15.89
C ASP A 242 0.28 -12.43 -17.26
N GLY A 243 -0.87 -12.20 -17.88
CA GLY A 243 -1.12 -12.59 -19.27
C GLY A 243 -1.29 -14.10 -19.49
N TYR A 244 -1.46 -14.90 -18.43
CA TYR A 244 -1.56 -16.37 -18.47
C TYR A 244 -2.63 -16.91 -19.44
N PHE A 245 -3.61 -16.08 -19.87
CA PHE A 245 -4.59 -16.40 -20.90
C PHE A 245 -4.79 -15.31 -21.98
N SER A 246 -3.70 -14.77 -22.53
CA SER A 246 -3.73 -14.03 -23.83
C SER A 246 -4.51 -12.70 -23.85
N SER A 247 -4.15 -11.72 -23.02
CA SER A 247 -4.70 -10.37 -23.20
C SER A 247 -3.68 -9.30 -22.84
N LYS A 248 -2.81 -8.96 -23.79
CA LYS A 248 -1.95 -7.76 -23.71
C LYS A 248 -2.77 -6.47 -23.58
N SER A 249 -4.04 -6.49 -24.00
CA SER A 249 -4.96 -5.35 -23.92
C SER A 249 -5.46 -5.00 -22.52
N ASN A 250 -5.24 -5.86 -21.53
CA ASN A 250 -5.62 -5.59 -20.13
C ASN A 250 -4.43 -5.91 -19.23
N PRO A 251 -3.40 -5.03 -19.20
CA PRO A 251 -2.15 -5.30 -18.52
C PRO A 251 -2.26 -5.31 -16.99
N ASN A 252 -3.36 -4.80 -16.44
CA ASN A 252 -3.52 -4.58 -15.02
C ASN A 252 -4.69 -5.37 -14.43
N ILE A 253 -4.68 -5.51 -13.11
CA ILE A 253 -5.83 -5.95 -12.32
C ILE A 253 -6.18 -4.87 -11.30
N LEU A 254 -7.46 -4.71 -11.04
CA LEU A 254 -7.99 -3.98 -9.88
C LEU A 254 -8.53 -5.03 -8.90
N ILE A 255 -7.99 -5.07 -7.70
CA ILE A 255 -8.39 -5.99 -6.62
C ILE A 255 -9.30 -5.22 -5.69
N ASN A 256 -10.58 -5.58 -5.64
CA ASN A 256 -11.52 -4.95 -4.72
C ASN A 256 -11.40 -5.62 -3.34
N VAL A 257 -10.96 -4.85 -2.35
CA VAL A 257 -10.68 -5.30 -0.98
C VAL A 257 -11.97 -5.69 -0.25
N ASN A 258 -13.05 -4.95 -0.49
CA ASN A 258 -14.34 -5.10 0.19
C ASN A 258 -15.12 -6.35 -0.25
N VAL A 259 -14.89 -6.85 -1.48
CA VAL A 259 -15.56 -8.07 -1.98
C VAL A 259 -14.60 -9.21 -2.33
N LEU A 260 -13.30 -9.05 -2.07
CA LEU A 260 -12.25 -10.04 -2.27
C LEU A 260 -12.28 -10.73 -3.64
N ASN A 261 -12.40 -9.94 -4.69
CA ASN A 261 -12.28 -10.40 -6.07
C ASN A 261 -11.43 -9.40 -6.86
N TYR A 262 -11.21 -9.67 -8.15
CA TYR A 262 -10.50 -8.75 -9.01
C TYR A 262 -11.10 -8.70 -10.42
N ALA A 263 -10.83 -7.62 -11.13
CA ALA A 263 -11.16 -7.46 -12.53
C ALA A 263 -9.93 -7.00 -13.31
N ARG A 264 -9.75 -7.50 -14.54
CA ARG A 264 -8.67 -7.08 -15.45
C ARG A 264 -9.09 -5.84 -16.22
N GLY A 265 -8.16 -4.92 -16.41
CA GLY A 265 -8.42 -3.70 -17.17
C GLY A 265 -7.16 -2.99 -17.65
N ALA A 266 -7.38 -1.80 -18.21
CA ALA A 266 -6.36 -0.86 -18.65
C ALA A 266 -6.84 0.57 -18.40
N VAL A 267 -5.93 1.47 -18.06
CA VAL A 267 -6.19 2.91 -18.00
C VAL A 267 -6.42 3.42 -19.42
N MET A 268 -7.42 4.28 -19.61
CA MET A 268 -7.72 4.94 -20.87
C MET A 268 -7.17 6.37 -20.93
N TYR A 269 -7.19 7.08 -19.80
CA TYR A 269 -6.73 8.45 -19.61
C TYR A 269 -6.38 8.69 -18.14
#